data_AF-A0A948VS02-F1
#
_entry.id   AF-A0A948VS02-F1
#
_cell.length_a   1.000
_cell.length_b   1.000
_cell.length_c   1.000
_cell.angle_alpha   90.00
_cell.angle_beta   90.00
_cell.angle_gamma   90.00
#
_symmetry.space_group_name_H-M   'P 1'
#
loop_
_entity.id
_entity.type
_entity.pdbx_description
1 polymer ?
#
loop_
_entity_poly.entity_id
_entity_poly.type
_entity_poly.pdbx_seq_one_letter_code
_entity_poly.pdbx_strand_id
1 'polypeptide(L)'
;MPSRFGAYALAAAIAVISSQSLAATLPTIEASASNQVPSCVTPGRLAAFLKARNGSLDDRYDDIGIYYMRHGEDLKIRWDMAFYQMVVETNTLRYTGDVKADQFNFAGLGATGGGVRGERFNSISDGVRAHLEHVAMYAGKHIDNPVAERTRKVQEWEVLVPYQKSLPGPMTFTQLGKKWAPSDRGYSDDINAIANEFNSFCNAADPRPELVALARGTSQTAAAPPATTKTKTVKVAAAAAGTADDSRSGLGAGSLIGISKSAQTARDAAASAQPEIINDKSADAPRISAGTPGSEPPAANQPDPIKTAMAAGKAKAAAPELKPETGKCRVWTASYGGSKAIIIKAKGDDSTNYTVLDVHAGKEKREADAYIAAYAKGGETVGEFQSPTAALDKAFELCPDK
;
A
#
# COMPACT_ATOMS: atom_id res chain seq x y z
N MET A 1 -67.73 29.97 -49.66
CA MET A 1 -66.33 29.99 -49.21
C MET A 1 -66.27 29.41 -47.80
N PRO A 2 -65.39 28.43 -47.54
CA PRO A 2 -64.83 28.22 -46.21
C PRO A 2 -63.33 28.58 -46.20
N SER A 3 -62.85 29.20 -45.13
CA SER A 3 -61.45 29.60 -44.97
C SER A 3 -60.54 28.44 -44.57
N ARG A 4 -59.31 28.43 -45.10
CA ARG A 4 -58.24 27.50 -44.66
C ARG A 4 -57.66 27.99 -43.33
N PHE A 5 -57.89 27.24 -42.25
CA PHE A 5 -57.07 27.38 -41.04
C PHE A 5 -55.73 26.66 -41.24
N GLY A 6 -54.65 27.43 -41.33
CA GLY A 6 -53.29 26.89 -41.39
C GLY A 6 -52.79 26.51 -39.99
N ALA A 7 -52.38 25.26 -39.80
CA ALA A 7 -51.83 24.80 -38.53
C ALA A 7 -50.36 25.25 -38.38
N TYR A 8 -50.11 26.20 -37.47
CA TYR A 8 -48.75 26.55 -37.04
C TYR A 8 -48.26 25.55 -35.98
N ALA A 9 -47.61 24.48 -36.43
CA ALA A 9 -46.88 23.58 -35.55
C ALA A 9 -45.57 24.24 -35.09
N LEU A 10 -45.59 24.87 -33.92
CA LEU A 10 -44.41 25.54 -33.35
C LEU A 10 -43.42 24.48 -32.80
N ALA A 11 -42.51 24.02 -33.66
CA ALA A 11 -41.49 23.04 -33.31
C ALA A 11 -40.43 23.63 -32.36
N ALA A 12 -40.72 23.59 -31.05
CA ALA A 12 -39.77 23.98 -30.01
C ALA A 12 -38.61 22.96 -29.95
N ALA A 13 -37.49 23.31 -30.59
CA ALA A 13 -36.27 22.52 -30.54
C ALA A 13 -35.64 22.60 -29.14
N ILE A 14 -35.98 21.65 -28.27
CA ILE A 14 -35.34 21.50 -26.95
C ILE A 14 -33.90 21.05 -27.18
N ALA A 15 -32.97 22.00 -27.10
CA ALA A 15 -31.54 21.71 -27.10
C ALA A 15 -31.17 20.99 -25.81
N VAL A 16 -31.13 19.66 -25.85
CA VAL A 16 -30.63 18.84 -24.74
C VAL A 16 -29.13 19.07 -24.62
N ILE A 17 -28.73 20.04 -23.78
CA ILE A 17 -27.35 20.26 -23.38
C ILE A 17 -26.91 19.06 -22.54
N SER A 18 -26.44 18.03 -23.23
CA SER A 18 -25.87 16.83 -22.64
C SER A 18 -24.63 17.23 -21.85
N SER A 19 -24.83 17.49 -20.56
CA SER A 19 -23.77 17.86 -19.63
C SER A 19 -22.88 16.64 -19.42
N GLN A 20 -21.86 16.52 -20.27
CA GLN A 20 -20.86 15.48 -20.17
C GLN A 20 -20.16 15.63 -18.83
N SER A 21 -20.45 14.72 -17.90
CA SER A 21 -19.76 14.67 -16.62
C SER A 21 -18.29 14.34 -16.88
N LEU A 22 -17.45 15.37 -16.90
CA LEU A 22 -16.01 15.22 -16.81
C LEU A 22 -15.75 14.56 -15.46
N ALA A 23 -15.40 13.27 -15.48
CA ALA A 23 -15.07 12.52 -14.28
C ALA A 23 -14.05 13.31 -13.45
N ALA A 24 -14.44 13.73 -12.25
CA ALA A 24 -13.69 14.70 -11.48
C ALA A 24 -12.32 14.13 -11.11
N THR A 25 -11.27 14.66 -11.73
CA THR A 25 -9.89 14.25 -11.41
C THR A 25 -9.60 14.54 -9.94
N LEU A 26 -9.01 13.56 -9.26
CA LEU A 26 -8.48 13.74 -7.92
C LEU A 26 -7.49 14.92 -7.88
N PRO A 27 -7.30 15.58 -6.72
CA PRO A 27 -6.43 16.75 -6.60
C PRO A 27 -4.96 16.47 -6.97
N THR A 28 -4.22 17.56 -7.15
CA THR A 28 -2.75 17.55 -7.27
C THR A 28 -2.11 16.97 -6.02
N ILE A 29 -0.99 16.27 -6.18
CA ILE A 29 -0.23 15.67 -5.07
C ILE A 29 0.31 16.76 -4.13
N GLU A 30 0.87 17.83 -4.68
CA GLU A 30 1.43 18.94 -3.89
C GLU A 30 0.34 19.74 -3.20
N ALA A 31 0.50 20.00 -1.90
CA ALA A 31 -0.39 20.84 -1.12
C ALA A 31 -0.03 22.32 -1.32
N SER A 32 -1.05 23.15 -1.55
CA SER A 32 -0.88 24.59 -1.83
C SER A 32 -1.97 25.41 -1.14
N ALA A 33 -1.90 26.74 -1.17
CA ALA A 33 -2.94 27.60 -0.58
C ALA A 33 -4.36 27.33 -1.14
N SER A 34 -4.47 26.85 -2.40
CA SER A 34 -5.72 26.44 -3.04
C SER A 34 -5.98 24.92 -3.02
N ASN A 35 -4.98 24.12 -2.61
CA ASN A 35 -5.07 22.66 -2.50
C ASN A 35 -4.59 22.22 -1.10
N GLN A 36 -5.27 22.66 -0.05
CA GLN A 36 -5.01 22.21 1.32
C GLN A 36 -5.66 20.84 1.59
N VAL A 37 -5.15 20.16 2.61
CA VAL A 37 -5.89 19.05 3.24
C VAL A 37 -7.10 19.64 3.98
N PRO A 38 -8.33 19.13 3.82
CA PRO A 38 -9.50 19.69 4.49
C PRO A 38 -9.39 19.63 6.01
N SER A 39 -9.76 20.70 6.71
CA SER A 39 -9.55 20.84 8.16
C SER A 39 -10.30 19.85 9.05
N CYS A 40 -11.24 19.08 8.50
CA CYS A 40 -11.88 17.96 9.22
C CYS A 40 -11.06 16.66 9.14
N VAL A 41 -10.11 16.53 8.20
CA VAL A 41 -9.20 15.38 8.11
C VAL A 41 -8.18 15.48 9.25
N THR A 42 -8.42 14.69 10.28
CA THR A 42 -7.74 14.76 11.59
C THR A 42 -7.38 13.35 12.06
N PRO A 43 -6.24 13.13 12.75
CA PRO A 43 -5.82 11.78 13.13
C PRO A 43 -6.86 11.04 13.99
N GLY A 44 -7.60 11.74 14.86
CA GLY A 44 -8.66 11.15 15.66
C GLY A 44 -9.84 10.64 14.83
N ARG A 45 -10.36 11.45 13.88
CA ARG A 45 -11.40 10.99 12.95
C ARG A 45 -10.91 9.90 12.01
N LEU A 46 -9.67 9.96 11.53
CA LEU A 46 -9.09 8.94 10.66
C LEU A 46 -8.95 7.58 11.37
N ALA A 47 -8.57 7.56 12.64
CA ALA A 47 -8.58 6.33 13.44
C ALA A 47 -10.00 5.79 13.66
N ALA A 48 -10.98 6.65 13.93
CA ALA A 48 -12.39 6.24 14.04
C ALA A 48 -12.95 5.68 12.72
N PHE A 49 -12.57 6.26 11.59
CA PHE A 49 -12.89 5.76 10.24
C PHE A 49 -12.28 4.38 9.98
N LEU A 50 -11.00 4.17 10.32
CA LEU A 50 -10.36 2.85 10.24
C LEU A 50 -11.06 1.81 11.12
N LYS A 51 -11.42 2.13 12.38
CA LYS A 51 -12.12 1.20 13.27
C LYS A 51 -13.55 0.90 12.82
N ALA A 52 -14.26 1.88 12.24
CA ALA A 52 -15.58 1.65 11.63
C ALA A 52 -15.50 0.73 10.40
N ARG A 53 -14.47 0.91 9.56
CA ARG A 53 -14.23 0.07 8.36
C ARG A 53 -13.59 -1.28 8.67
N ASN A 54 -12.91 -1.42 9.79
CA ASN A 54 -12.23 -2.63 10.25
C ASN A 54 -12.41 -2.81 11.76
N GLY A 55 -13.50 -3.50 12.15
CA GLY A 55 -13.79 -3.82 13.55
C GLY A 55 -12.81 -4.82 14.21
N SER A 56 -11.81 -5.32 13.48
CA SER A 56 -10.69 -6.10 13.99
C SER A 56 -9.34 -5.41 13.71
N LEU A 57 -9.31 -4.08 13.75
CA LEU A 57 -8.09 -3.30 13.63
C LEU A 57 -7.19 -3.51 14.86
N ASP A 58 -5.92 -3.79 14.63
CA ASP A 58 -4.88 -3.85 15.67
C ASP A 58 -4.61 -2.43 16.20
N ASP A 59 -4.75 -2.22 17.52
CA ASP A 59 -4.62 -0.92 18.19
C ASP A 59 -3.25 -0.25 17.96
N ARG A 60 -2.22 -0.98 17.51
CA ARG A 60 -0.95 -0.38 17.07
C ARG A 60 -1.11 0.66 15.95
N TYR A 61 -2.21 0.60 15.20
CA TYR A 61 -2.53 1.52 14.11
C TYR A 61 -3.29 2.78 14.57
N ASP A 62 -3.63 2.93 15.85
CA ASP A 62 -4.40 4.09 16.34
C ASP A 62 -3.73 5.43 16.04
N ASP A 63 -2.40 5.46 16.05
CA ASP A 63 -1.59 6.63 15.75
C ASP A 63 -1.19 6.75 14.27
N ILE A 64 -1.67 5.87 13.37
CA ILE A 64 -1.23 5.89 11.96
C ILE A 64 -1.54 7.24 11.28
N GLY A 65 -2.68 7.86 11.61
CA GLY A 65 -3.05 9.19 11.13
C GLY A 65 -2.11 10.31 11.59
N ILE A 66 -1.40 10.13 12.71
CA ILE A 66 -0.41 11.09 13.24
C ILE A 66 0.82 11.12 12.33
N TYR A 67 1.31 9.95 11.93
CA TYR A 67 2.43 9.83 11.00
C TYR A 67 2.07 10.35 9.60
N TYR A 68 0.83 10.10 9.13
CA TYR A 68 0.35 10.64 7.86
C TYR A 68 0.29 12.17 7.88
N MET A 69 -0.29 12.77 8.92
CA MET A 69 -0.33 14.22 9.08
C MET A 69 1.06 14.83 9.20
N ARG A 70 1.95 14.28 10.04
CA ARG A 70 3.30 14.83 10.26
C ARG A 70 4.15 14.78 8.99
N HIS A 71 4.44 13.57 8.49
CA HIS A 71 5.31 13.41 7.31
C HIS A 71 4.70 14.06 6.06
N GLY A 72 3.37 14.11 5.98
CA GLY A 72 2.62 14.78 4.91
C GLY A 72 2.72 16.30 4.95
N GLU A 73 2.56 16.91 6.12
CA GLU A 73 2.75 18.34 6.33
C GLU A 73 4.22 18.74 6.14
N ASP A 74 5.19 17.89 6.51
CA ASP A 74 6.62 18.13 6.24
C ASP A 74 6.93 18.04 4.74
N LEU A 75 6.42 17.02 4.05
CA LEU A 75 6.62 16.83 2.61
C LEU A 75 5.84 17.83 1.74
N LYS A 76 4.87 18.57 2.30
CA LYS A 76 3.96 19.51 1.61
C LYS A 76 3.09 18.84 0.54
N ILE A 77 2.50 17.68 0.87
CA ILE A 77 1.61 16.94 -0.03
C ILE A 77 0.21 16.73 0.56
N ARG A 78 -0.77 16.43 -0.30
CA ARG A 78 -2.12 15.97 0.03
C ARG A 78 -2.09 14.57 0.64
N TRP A 79 -1.62 14.51 1.88
CA TRP A 79 -1.39 13.28 2.63
C TRP A 79 -2.69 12.55 3.01
N ASP A 80 -3.82 13.25 2.99
CA ASP A 80 -5.15 12.67 3.13
C ASP A 80 -5.46 11.72 1.96
N MET A 81 -5.15 12.13 0.73
CA MET A 81 -5.31 11.29 -0.45
C MET A 81 -4.39 10.06 -0.41
N ALA A 82 -3.17 10.21 0.10
CA ALA A 82 -2.25 9.08 0.34
C ALA A 82 -2.72 8.17 1.50
N PHE A 83 -3.40 8.70 2.52
CA PHE A 83 -4.08 7.89 3.53
C PHE A 83 -5.23 7.09 2.90
N TYR A 84 -6.06 7.72 2.06
CA TYR A 84 -7.14 7.01 1.36
C TYR A 84 -6.60 5.93 0.40
N GLN A 85 -5.47 6.20 -0.26
CA GLN A 85 -4.71 5.22 -1.03
C GLN A 85 -4.28 4.02 -0.17
N MET A 86 -3.73 4.24 1.04
CA MET A 86 -3.39 3.15 1.98
C MET A 86 -4.61 2.31 2.38
N VAL A 87 -5.79 2.93 2.55
CA VAL A 87 -7.03 2.20 2.86
C VAL A 87 -7.43 1.25 1.73
N VAL A 88 -7.16 1.61 0.46
CA VAL A 88 -7.31 0.71 -0.71
C VAL A 88 -6.23 -0.37 -0.69
N GLU A 89 -4.95 0.02 -0.76
CA GLU A 89 -3.76 -0.84 -0.85
C GLU A 89 -3.70 -1.94 0.23
N THR A 90 -4.12 -1.62 1.45
CA THR A 90 -4.05 -2.54 2.60
C THR A 90 -5.37 -3.23 2.93
N ASN A 91 -6.45 -2.97 2.16
CA ASN A 91 -7.83 -3.39 2.46
C ASN A 91 -8.26 -2.94 3.88
N THR A 92 -8.06 -1.66 4.19
CA THR A 92 -8.20 -1.07 5.55
C THR A 92 -7.37 -1.84 6.59
N LEU A 93 -6.06 -1.99 6.34
CA LEU A 93 -5.07 -2.62 7.22
C LEU A 93 -5.35 -4.11 7.53
N ARG A 94 -6.06 -4.82 6.63
CA ARG A 94 -6.31 -6.28 6.70
C ARG A 94 -5.25 -7.13 6.02
N TYR A 95 -4.48 -6.58 5.08
CA TYR A 95 -3.36 -7.28 4.41
C TYR A 95 -3.75 -8.61 3.73
N THR A 96 -4.84 -8.57 2.94
CA THR A 96 -5.35 -9.74 2.19
C THR A 96 -4.55 -10.10 0.93
N GLY A 97 -3.51 -9.33 0.58
CA GLY A 97 -2.62 -9.55 -0.57
C GLY A 97 -1.26 -10.15 -0.21
N ASP A 98 -0.24 -9.92 -1.05
CA ASP A 98 1.11 -10.46 -0.84
C ASP A 98 1.84 -9.83 0.36
N VAL A 99 1.74 -8.50 0.52
CA VAL A 99 2.29 -7.77 1.67
C VAL A 99 1.61 -8.21 2.96
N LYS A 100 2.40 -8.46 4.01
CA LYS A 100 1.91 -8.85 5.33
C LYS A 100 2.02 -7.71 6.34
N ALA A 101 1.14 -7.71 7.34
CA ALA A 101 0.98 -6.62 8.29
C ALA A 101 2.25 -6.29 9.10
N ASP A 102 3.11 -7.29 9.33
CA ASP A 102 4.40 -7.15 10.03
C ASP A 102 5.47 -6.41 9.20
N GLN A 103 5.22 -6.17 7.92
CA GLN A 103 6.13 -5.41 7.04
C GLN A 103 6.00 -3.89 7.20
N PHE A 104 4.90 -3.41 7.82
CA PHE A 104 4.52 -1.99 7.88
C PHE A 104 4.52 -1.29 6.51
N ASN A 105 4.31 -2.04 5.43
CA ASN A 105 4.32 -1.50 4.06
C ASN A 105 2.87 -1.16 3.68
N PHE A 106 2.57 0.14 3.59
CA PHE A 106 1.21 0.67 3.46
C PHE A 106 0.76 0.93 2.03
N ALA A 107 1.61 0.62 1.05
CA ALA A 107 1.44 1.08 -0.34
C ALA A 107 2.02 0.10 -1.39
N GLY A 108 2.04 -1.19 -1.07
CA GLY A 108 2.49 -2.24 -2.00
C GLY A 108 3.95 -2.15 -2.45
N LEU A 109 4.81 -1.34 -1.80
CA LEU A 109 6.14 -1.00 -2.31
C LEU A 109 7.00 -2.27 -2.47
N GLY A 110 7.42 -2.56 -3.70
CA GLY A 110 8.22 -3.74 -4.04
C GLY A 110 7.43 -5.07 -4.15
N ALA A 111 6.12 -5.09 -3.91
CA ALA A 111 5.30 -6.28 -4.17
C ALA A 111 5.00 -6.38 -5.68
N THR A 112 5.07 -7.59 -6.24
CA THR A 112 4.97 -7.79 -7.70
C THR A 112 3.85 -8.74 -8.14
N GLY A 113 2.99 -9.17 -7.21
CA GLY A 113 2.03 -10.25 -7.40
C GLY A 113 2.63 -11.64 -7.14
N GLY A 114 1.78 -12.61 -6.81
CA GLY A 114 2.13 -14.04 -6.83
C GLY A 114 2.97 -14.53 -5.66
N GLY A 115 2.84 -13.92 -4.46
CA GLY A 115 3.56 -14.29 -3.26
C GLY A 115 4.93 -13.62 -3.09
N VAL A 116 5.37 -12.80 -4.06
CA VAL A 116 6.59 -11.99 -3.93
C VAL A 116 6.39 -10.92 -2.87
N ARG A 117 7.19 -10.99 -1.81
CA ARG A 117 7.10 -10.09 -0.66
C ARG A 117 7.61 -8.70 -1.06
N GLY A 118 6.81 -7.67 -0.81
CA GLY A 118 7.28 -6.29 -0.89
C GLY A 118 8.30 -5.93 0.19
N GLU A 119 8.73 -4.67 0.19
CA GLU A 119 9.64 -4.11 1.18
C GLU A 119 9.09 -4.21 2.61
N ARG A 120 9.98 -4.08 3.60
CA ARG A 120 9.69 -4.02 5.04
C ARG A 120 10.32 -2.76 5.62
N PHE A 121 9.59 -2.10 6.51
CA PHE A 121 10.06 -0.94 7.25
C PHE A 121 10.18 -1.26 8.74
N ASN A 122 11.00 -0.50 9.47
CA ASN A 122 11.31 -0.79 10.88
C ASN A 122 10.15 -0.44 11.84
N SER A 123 9.32 0.54 11.45
CA SER A 123 8.17 0.99 12.22
C SER A 123 7.02 1.44 11.31
N ILE A 124 5.85 1.66 11.92
CA ILE A 124 4.68 2.27 11.27
C ILE A 124 5.03 3.68 10.77
N SER A 125 5.81 4.47 11.53
CA SER A 125 6.28 5.79 11.10
C SER A 125 7.11 5.71 9.82
N ASP A 126 8.05 4.76 9.76
CA ASP A 126 8.96 4.60 8.61
C ASP A 126 8.20 4.13 7.38
N GLY A 127 7.24 3.21 7.54
CA GLY A 127 6.40 2.75 6.44
C GLY A 127 5.47 3.84 5.87
N VAL A 128 4.91 4.68 6.74
CA VAL A 128 4.09 5.83 6.31
C VAL A 128 4.97 6.89 5.63
N ARG A 129 6.18 7.15 6.15
CA ARG A 129 7.16 8.03 5.51
C ARG A 129 7.56 7.50 4.13
N ALA A 130 7.89 6.21 4.02
CA ALA A 130 8.26 5.55 2.76
C ALA A 130 7.16 5.66 1.68
N HIS A 131 5.90 5.48 2.06
CA HIS A 131 4.75 5.71 1.18
C HIS A 131 4.68 7.17 0.72
N LEU A 132 4.69 8.11 1.65
CA LEU A 132 4.55 9.54 1.35
C LEU A 132 5.74 10.10 0.54
N GLU A 133 6.95 9.58 0.74
CA GLU A 133 8.12 9.86 -0.10
C GLU A 133 7.94 9.32 -1.53
N HIS A 134 7.44 8.09 -1.69
CA HIS A 134 7.17 7.52 -3.01
C HIS A 134 6.09 8.35 -3.75
N VAL A 135 5.05 8.80 -3.05
CA VAL A 135 4.01 9.68 -3.59
C VAL A 135 4.55 11.07 -3.94
N ALA A 136 5.36 11.68 -3.08
CA ALA A 136 5.96 12.99 -3.34
C ALA A 136 6.90 12.97 -4.58
N MET A 137 7.66 11.89 -4.74
CA MET A 137 8.51 11.67 -5.92
C MET A 137 7.71 11.62 -7.23
N TYR A 138 6.45 11.14 -7.25
CA TYR A 138 5.61 11.22 -8.44
C TYR A 138 5.36 12.67 -8.89
N ALA A 139 5.31 13.64 -7.97
CA ALA A 139 5.20 15.06 -8.30
C ALA A 139 6.50 15.68 -8.85
N GLY A 140 7.59 14.93 -8.96
CA GLY A 140 8.90 15.42 -9.40
C GLY A 140 9.77 15.96 -8.26
N LYS A 141 9.33 15.81 -7.00
CA LYS A 141 10.12 16.19 -5.82
C LYS A 141 11.25 15.19 -5.60
N HIS A 142 12.50 15.65 -5.58
CA HIS A 142 13.62 14.82 -5.14
C HIS A 142 13.53 14.58 -3.62
N ILE A 143 13.78 13.33 -3.22
CA ILE A 143 13.83 12.88 -1.83
C ILE A 143 15.27 12.51 -1.51
N ASP A 144 15.89 13.28 -0.62
CA ASP A 144 17.21 12.97 -0.07
C ASP A 144 17.10 11.79 0.91
N ASN A 145 17.91 10.75 0.70
CA ASN A 145 17.95 9.55 1.57
C ASN A 145 16.56 8.94 1.84
N PRO A 146 15.83 8.48 0.80
CA PRO A 146 14.50 7.89 0.97
C PRO A 146 14.54 6.60 1.79
N VAL A 147 13.44 6.33 2.49
CA VAL A 147 13.27 5.19 3.40
C VAL A 147 13.04 3.87 2.63
N ALA A 148 12.45 3.93 1.44
CA ALA A 148 12.26 2.76 0.56
C ALA A 148 13.33 2.69 -0.54
N GLU A 149 13.85 1.49 -0.76
CA GLU A 149 14.80 1.21 -1.84
C GLU A 149 14.14 1.32 -3.22
N ARG A 150 12.83 1.01 -3.33
CA ARG A 150 12.08 1.30 -4.56
C ARG A 150 12.03 2.79 -4.85
N THR A 151 11.93 3.67 -3.84
CA THR A 151 12.00 5.13 -4.06
C THR A 151 13.39 5.54 -4.52
N ARG A 152 14.46 5.05 -3.88
CA ARG A 152 15.85 5.29 -4.29
C ARG A 152 16.07 4.98 -5.78
N LYS A 153 15.75 3.74 -6.16
CA LYS A 153 15.89 3.21 -7.52
C LYS A 153 15.04 3.93 -8.57
N VAL A 154 13.80 4.31 -8.23
CA VAL A 154 12.92 5.04 -9.17
C VAL A 154 13.40 6.47 -9.43
N GLN A 155 14.09 7.12 -8.48
CA GLN A 155 14.80 8.39 -8.73
C GLN A 155 16.06 8.16 -9.57
N GLU A 156 16.91 7.23 -9.15
CA GLU A 156 18.23 6.94 -9.73
C GLU A 156 18.17 6.57 -11.21
N TRP A 157 17.16 5.77 -11.60
CA TRP A 157 16.96 5.36 -12.99
C TRP A 157 15.95 6.23 -13.75
N GLU A 158 15.62 7.43 -13.22
CA GLU A 158 14.69 8.41 -13.80
C GLU A 158 13.31 7.85 -14.24
N VAL A 159 12.81 6.75 -13.64
CA VAL A 159 11.71 5.92 -14.20
C VAL A 159 10.39 6.68 -14.37
N LEU A 160 10.19 7.77 -13.61
CA LEU A 160 9.02 8.63 -13.70
C LEU A 160 9.24 9.89 -14.56
N VAL A 161 10.48 10.25 -14.89
CA VAL A 161 10.81 11.50 -15.60
C VAL A 161 10.17 11.58 -17.00
N PRO A 162 10.14 10.52 -17.83
CA PRO A 162 9.39 10.55 -19.09
C PRO A 162 7.88 10.72 -18.89
N TYR A 163 7.32 10.16 -17.80
CA TYR A 163 5.90 10.29 -17.50
C TYR A 163 5.58 11.72 -17.05
N GLN A 164 6.35 12.26 -16.10
CA GLN A 164 6.22 13.64 -15.61
C GLN A 164 6.31 14.67 -16.76
N LYS A 165 7.31 14.52 -17.65
CA LYS A 165 7.47 15.38 -18.85
C LYS A 165 6.33 15.24 -19.87
N SER A 166 5.52 14.18 -19.80
CA SER A 166 4.37 13.97 -20.70
C SER A 166 3.06 14.60 -20.21
N LEU A 167 3.02 15.09 -18.95
CA LEU A 167 1.81 15.64 -18.36
C LEU A 167 1.61 17.13 -18.74
N PRO A 168 0.39 17.56 -19.10
CA PRO A 168 0.09 18.95 -19.47
C PRO A 168 -0.05 19.88 -18.25
N GLY A 169 0.35 19.45 -17.06
CA GLY A 169 0.12 20.14 -15.79
C GLY A 169 0.63 19.35 -14.58
N PRO A 170 0.45 19.86 -13.35
CA PRO A 170 0.96 19.26 -12.13
C PRO A 170 0.36 17.86 -11.87
N MET A 171 1.17 16.97 -11.28
CA MET A 171 0.82 15.58 -11.01
C MET A 171 -0.40 15.48 -10.07
N THR A 172 -1.47 14.81 -10.53
CA THR A 172 -2.65 14.49 -9.74
C THR A 172 -2.65 13.05 -9.24
N PHE A 173 -3.44 12.76 -8.20
CA PHE A 173 -3.65 11.37 -7.77
C PHE A 173 -4.29 10.49 -8.86
N THR A 174 -5.07 11.07 -9.79
CA THR A 174 -5.59 10.35 -10.98
C THR A 174 -4.50 10.06 -12.02
N GLN A 175 -3.44 10.87 -12.10
CA GLN A 175 -2.27 10.59 -12.95
C GLN A 175 -1.34 9.58 -12.27
N LEU A 176 -1.11 9.72 -10.97
CA LEU A 176 -0.41 8.73 -10.14
C LEU A 176 -1.05 7.34 -10.31
N GLY A 177 -2.37 7.21 -10.13
CA GLY A 177 -3.08 5.94 -10.25
C GLY A 177 -2.81 5.21 -11.57
N LYS A 178 -2.84 5.93 -12.71
CA LYS A 178 -2.56 5.39 -14.05
C LYS A 178 -1.14 4.82 -14.22
N LYS A 179 -0.17 5.25 -13.41
CA LYS A 179 1.23 4.79 -13.44
C LYS A 179 1.60 3.90 -12.25
N TRP A 180 0.81 3.94 -11.18
CA TRP A 180 0.95 3.12 -9.97
C TRP A 180 0.29 1.74 -10.14
N ALA A 181 -0.95 1.72 -10.62
CA ALA A 181 -1.75 0.52 -10.88
C ALA A 181 -2.24 0.48 -12.35
N PRO A 182 -1.33 0.39 -13.34
CA PRO A 182 -1.68 0.57 -14.77
C PRO A 182 -2.64 -0.47 -15.35
N SER A 183 -2.78 -1.64 -14.70
CA SER A 183 -3.78 -2.67 -15.05
C SER A 183 -5.16 -2.40 -14.44
N ASP A 184 -5.26 -1.51 -13.46
CA ASP A 184 -6.50 -1.17 -12.76
C ASP A 184 -7.05 0.17 -13.28
N ARG A 185 -8.30 0.14 -13.75
CA ARG A 185 -9.02 1.32 -14.26
C ARG A 185 -9.90 1.98 -13.20
N GLY A 186 -10.22 1.28 -12.11
CA GLY A 186 -11.05 1.74 -11.00
C GLY A 186 -10.24 2.40 -9.87
N TYR A 187 -8.96 2.07 -9.72
CA TYR A 187 -8.06 2.55 -8.65
C TYR A 187 -8.23 4.02 -8.21
N SER A 188 -8.39 4.96 -9.15
CA SER A 188 -8.59 6.39 -8.81
C SER A 188 -10.00 6.69 -8.29
N ASP A 189 -11.01 5.97 -8.78
CA ASP A 189 -12.39 6.07 -8.31
C ASP A 189 -12.55 5.38 -6.95
N ASP A 190 -11.80 4.31 -6.67
CA ASP A 190 -11.74 3.68 -5.35
C ASP A 190 -11.15 4.61 -4.29
N ILE A 191 -10.02 5.28 -4.59
CA ILE A 191 -9.46 6.33 -3.72
C ILE A 191 -10.48 7.46 -3.48
N ASN A 192 -11.22 7.85 -4.53
CA ASN A 192 -12.30 8.83 -4.43
C ASN A 192 -13.46 8.32 -3.56
N ALA A 193 -13.83 7.04 -3.66
CA ALA A 193 -14.89 6.44 -2.86
C ALA A 193 -14.53 6.44 -1.36
N ILE A 194 -13.29 6.08 -1.00
CA ILE A 194 -12.79 6.18 0.37
C ILE A 194 -12.84 7.62 0.89
N ALA A 195 -12.42 8.60 0.09
CA ALA A 195 -12.48 10.02 0.46
C ALA A 195 -13.93 10.50 0.69
N ASN A 196 -14.87 10.07 -0.17
CA ASN A 196 -16.28 10.42 -0.06
C ASN A 196 -16.96 9.75 1.14
N GLU A 197 -16.58 8.53 1.50
CA GLU A 197 -17.05 7.85 2.71
C GLU A 197 -16.57 8.56 3.98
N PHE A 198 -15.30 8.99 4.02
CA PHE A 198 -14.73 9.73 5.14
C PHE A 198 -15.47 11.05 5.43
N ASN A 199 -16.03 11.73 4.42
CA ASN A 199 -16.78 12.97 4.61
C ASN A 199 -17.94 12.85 5.61
N SER A 200 -18.49 11.64 5.84
CA SER A 200 -19.49 11.39 6.89
C SER A 200 -18.97 11.73 8.31
N PHE A 201 -17.69 11.48 8.58
CA PHE A 201 -17.03 11.75 9.87
C PHE A 201 -16.74 13.24 10.08
N CYS A 202 -16.65 14.04 9.02
CA CYS A 202 -16.44 15.49 9.11
C CYS A 202 -17.60 16.24 9.79
N ASN A 203 -18.80 15.66 9.82
CA ASN A 203 -19.98 16.23 10.48
C ASN A 203 -20.01 15.99 12.00
N ALA A 204 -19.13 15.13 12.53
CA ALA A 204 -19.03 14.82 13.95
C ALA A 204 -17.92 15.64 14.64
N ALA A 205 -18.01 15.75 15.97
CA ALA A 205 -16.87 16.16 16.78
C ALA A 205 -15.69 15.21 16.57
N ASP A 206 -14.47 15.73 16.69
CA ASP A 206 -13.28 14.87 16.68
C ASP A 206 -13.28 14.01 17.95
N PRO A 207 -13.17 12.68 17.86
CA PRO A 207 -13.08 11.84 19.06
C PRO A 207 -11.72 11.95 19.77
N ARG A 208 -10.66 12.42 19.09
CA ARG A 208 -9.29 12.56 19.63
C ARG A 208 -8.56 13.78 19.03
N PRO A 209 -9.04 15.03 19.30
CA PRO A 209 -8.49 16.26 18.72
C PRO A 209 -7.04 16.55 19.14
N GLU A 210 -6.61 16.06 20.31
CA GLU A 210 -5.25 16.22 20.84
C GLU A 210 -4.18 15.63 19.92
N LEU A 211 -4.53 14.64 19.10
CA LEU A 211 -3.60 13.99 18.18
C LEU A 211 -3.16 14.90 17.02
N VAL A 212 -3.91 15.97 16.71
CA VAL A 212 -3.49 17.01 15.76
C VAL A 212 -2.28 17.79 16.30
N ALA A 213 -2.27 18.09 17.61
CA ALA A 213 -1.16 18.76 18.26
C ALA A 213 0.06 17.83 18.39
N LEU A 214 -0.18 16.56 18.73
CA LEU A 214 0.87 15.53 18.76
C LEU A 214 1.50 15.30 17.37
N ALA A 215 0.71 15.30 16.29
CA ALA A 215 1.22 15.19 14.92
C ALA A 215 2.19 16.33 14.60
N ARG A 216 1.80 17.57 14.89
CA ARG A 216 2.61 18.78 14.64
C ARG A 216 3.76 19.01 15.64
N GLY A 217 4.00 18.08 16.56
CA GLY A 217 5.03 18.20 17.59
C GLY A 217 4.75 19.28 18.64
N THR A 218 3.56 19.91 18.61
CA THR A 218 3.15 20.92 19.59
C THR A 218 2.64 20.24 20.84
N SER A 219 3.56 19.82 21.71
CA SER A 219 3.24 19.30 23.04
C SER A 219 2.52 20.36 23.88
N GLN A 220 1.19 20.36 23.84
CA GLN A 220 0.40 21.21 24.71
C GLN A 220 0.48 20.69 26.15
N THR A 221 1.11 21.48 27.04
CA THR A 221 0.57 21.61 28.40
C THR A 221 -0.87 22.08 28.25
N ALA A 222 -1.83 21.16 28.37
CA ALA A 222 -3.22 21.41 28.04
C ALA A 222 -3.77 22.59 28.88
N ALA A 223 -4.12 23.68 28.22
CA ALA A 223 -4.91 24.73 28.83
C ALA A 223 -6.30 24.17 29.08
N ALA A 224 -6.54 23.71 30.32
CA ALA A 224 -7.83 23.17 30.72
C ALA A 224 -8.95 24.19 30.43
N PRO A 225 -10.14 23.75 29.98
CA PRO A 225 -11.28 24.65 29.84
C PRO A 225 -11.56 25.35 31.18
N PRO A 226 -11.97 26.63 31.18
CA PRO A 226 -12.11 27.42 32.40
C PRO A 226 -13.11 26.74 33.34
N ALA A 227 -12.59 26.18 34.45
CA ALA A 227 -13.38 25.44 35.41
C ALA A 227 -14.42 26.37 36.03
N THR A 228 -15.70 26.11 35.76
CA THR A 228 -16.82 26.92 36.26
C THR A 228 -16.94 26.76 37.77
N THR A 229 -16.27 27.67 38.49
CA THR A 229 -16.05 27.57 39.93
C THR A 229 -17.36 27.77 40.68
N LYS A 230 -18.05 26.67 41.01
CA LYS A 230 -19.22 26.71 41.91
C LYS A 230 -18.75 27.06 43.32
N THR A 231 -18.81 28.35 43.66
CA THR A 231 -18.45 28.91 44.95
C THR A 231 -19.16 28.17 46.09
N LYS A 232 -18.41 27.34 46.84
CA LYS A 232 -18.82 26.89 48.17
C LYS A 232 -18.14 27.77 49.20
N THR A 233 -18.93 28.63 49.85
CA THR A 233 -18.48 29.50 50.92
C THR A 233 -18.07 28.67 52.13
N VAL A 234 -16.77 28.51 52.37
CA VAL A 234 -16.24 27.92 53.61
C VAL A 234 -15.95 29.05 54.59
N LYS A 235 -16.49 28.93 55.80
CA LYS A 235 -16.42 29.99 56.83
C LYS A 235 -15.06 29.97 57.50
N VAL A 236 -14.35 31.10 57.49
CA VAL A 236 -13.04 31.23 58.15
C VAL A 236 -13.20 31.14 59.67
N ALA A 237 -12.35 30.34 60.31
CA ALA A 237 -12.07 30.38 61.74
C ALA A 237 -10.54 30.44 61.91
N ALA A 238 -10.05 31.41 62.66
CA ALA A 238 -8.62 31.64 62.84
C ALA A 238 -8.14 31.14 64.21
N ALA A 239 -6.94 30.56 64.23
CA ALA A 239 -6.09 30.33 65.39
C ALA A 239 -4.63 30.58 64.97
N ALA A 240 -3.75 30.98 65.88
CA ALA A 240 -2.51 31.70 65.52
C ALA A 240 -1.25 31.30 66.33
N ALA A 241 -0.10 31.74 65.80
CA ALA A 241 1.24 31.87 66.41
C ALA A 241 2.13 30.60 66.56
N GLY A 242 3.45 30.82 66.49
CA GLY A 242 4.51 29.79 66.60
C GLY A 242 5.36 29.59 65.32
N THR A 243 6.02 30.59 64.69
CA THR A 243 7.31 31.25 65.02
C THR A 243 8.57 30.36 65.08
N ALA A 244 9.51 30.59 64.13
CA ALA A 244 10.92 30.17 64.09
C ALA A 244 11.21 28.64 63.98
N ASP A 245 12.39 28.17 63.53
CA ASP A 245 13.63 28.85 63.12
C ASP A 245 14.36 28.13 61.95
N ASP A 246 15.43 28.74 61.44
CA ASP A 246 16.33 28.27 60.37
C ASP A 246 17.23 27.10 60.79
N SER A 247 17.64 26.24 59.84
CA SER A 247 18.91 25.49 59.89
C SER A 247 19.24 24.70 58.61
N ARG A 248 20.55 24.58 58.32
CA ARG A 248 21.11 23.98 57.11
C ARG A 248 21.83 22.65 57.38
N SER A 249 21.98 21.87 56.30
CA SER A 249 23.04 20.87 56.09
C SER A 249 23.03 19.59 56.95
N GLY A 250 23.22 18.45 56.28
CA GLY A 250 23.50 17.16 56.94
C GLY A 250 23.55 16.01 55.95
N LEU A 251 24.76 15.50 55.65
CA LEU A 251 24.93 14.25 54.93
C LEU A 251 24.63 13.07 55.88
N GLY A 252 23.80 12.12 55.45
CA GLY A 252 23.43 10.97 56.26
C GLY A 252 23.11 9.74 55.40
N ALA A 253 24.12 8.91 55.15
CA ALA A 253 23.92 7.61 54.52
C ALA A 253 23.66 6.55 55.59
N GLY A 254 22.59 5.75 55.43
CA GLY A 254 22.39 4.51 56.17
C GLY A 254 21.03 4.35 56.86
N SER A 255 20.08 3.71 56.18
CA SER A 255 19.56 2.42 56.65
C SER A 255 18.85 1.66 55.51
N LEU A 256 18.91 0.34 55.58
CA LEU A 256 18.31 -0.60 54.62
C LEU A 256 16.84 -0.91 54.95
N ILE A 257 16.22 -1.66 54.02
CA ILE A 257 15.01 -2.51 54.13
C ILE A 257 13.79 -1.95 53.36
N GLY A 258 13.47 -2.58 52.23
CA GLY A 258 12.40 -2.17 51.31
C GLY A 258 12.31 -3.02 50.03
N ILE A 259 11.81 -4.24 50.18
CA ILE A 259 11.29 -5.18 49.14
C ILE A 259 10.63 -4.42 47.95
N SER A 260 10.79 -4.75 46.65
CA SER A 260 10.95 -6.10 46.05
C SER A 260 11.63 -6.11 44.66
N LYS A 261 12.28 -7.23 44.31
CA LYS A 261 12.39 -7.71 42.90
C LYS A 261 10.97 -8.13 42.42
N SER A 262 10.62 -8.19 41.13
CA SER A 262 11.37 -8.88 40.06
C SER A 262 11.01 -8.42 38.64
N ALA A 263 11.98 -7.85 37.93
CA ALA A 263 11.92 -7.61 36.49
C ALA A 263 12.93 -8.51 35.75
N GLN A 264 12.82 -9.83 35.88
CA GLN A 264 13.82 -10.76 35.32
C GLN A 264 13.36 -12.23 35.11
N THR A 265 12.28 -12.47 34.38
CA THR A 265 11.87 -13.82 33.88
C THR A 265 11.11 -13.74 32.55
N ALA A 266 11.81 -13.51 31.43
CA ALA A 266 11.21 -13.55 30.07
C ALA A 266 12.23 -13.79 28.93
N ARG A 267 13.45 -14.23 29.27
CA ARG A 267 14.51 -14.64 28.33
C ARG A 267 15.20 -15.86 28.95
N ASP A 268 15.85 -16.67 28.11
CA ASP A 268 16.63 -17.86 28.45
C ASP A 268 15.84 -19.10 28.90
N ALA A 269 14.94 -19.58 28.03
CA ALA A 269 14.50 -20.98 27.99
C ALA A 269 14.09 -21.40 26.56
N ALA A 270 14.19 -22.70 26.27
CA ALA A 270 13.70 -23.38 25.05
C ALA A 270 14.31 -22.97 23.70
N ALA A 271 15.51 -23.53 23.42
CA ALA A 271 15.88 -23.97 22.07
C ALA A 271 16.01 -25.51 22.08
N SER A 272 15.86 -26.14 20.90
CA SER A 272 16.12 -27.57 20.63
C SER A 272 15.15 -28.60 21.24
N ALA A 273 14.10 -28.99 20.50
CA ALA A 273 13.75 -30.40 20.21
C ALA A 273 12.46 -30.59 19.37
N GLN A 274 12.57 -31.41 18.33
CA GLN A 274 11.52 -32.22 17.68
C GLN A 274 12.20 -33.57 17.31
N PRO A 275 11.49 -34.67 16.95
CA PRO A 275 10.06 -34.79 16.62
C PRO A 275 9.33 -35.95 17.36
N GLU A 276 8.05 -36.20 17.05
CA GLU A 276 7.59 -37.43 16.32
C GLU A 276 6.05 -37.45 16.10
N ILE A 277 5.58 -38.41 15.31
CA ILE A 277 4.18 -38.54 14.83
C ILE A 277 3.61 -39.90 15.24
N ILE A 278 2.45 -39.94 15.89
CA ILE A 278 1.52 -41.09 15.85
C ILE A 278 0.08 -40.58 15.72
N ASN A 279 -0.72 -41.26 14.90
CA ASN A 279 -2.17 -41.08 14.76
C ASN A 279 -2.85 -42.43 14.98
N ASP A 280 -3.92 -42.51 15.79
CA ASP A 280 -5.12 -43.26 15.37
C ASP A 280 -6.44 -43.00 16.15
N LYS A 281 -7.52 -42.93 15.36
CA LYS A 281 -8.91 -43.44 15.52
C LYS A 281 -9.71 -43.40 16.85
N SER A 282 -11.00 -43.09 16.63
CA SER A 282 -12.21 -43.65 17.27
C SER A 282 -12.55 -43.27 18.71
N ALA A 283 -13.83 -43.20 19.10
CA ALA A 283 -15.10 -43.08 18.34
C ALA A 283 -16.22 -42.64 19.31
N ASP A 284 -17.28 -41.99 18.82
CA ASP A 284 -18.63 -42.59 18.83
C ASP A 284 -19.67 -41.76 18.05
N ALA A 285 -20.83 -42.36 17.80
CA ALA A 285 -22.02 -41.70 17.23
C ALA A 285 -23.27 -42.03 18.07
N PRO A 286 -24.42 -41.38 17.80
CA PRO A 286 -25.57 -42.21 17.42
C PRO A 286 -26.16 -41.88 16.04
N ARG A 287 -26.75 -42.89 15.40
CA ARG A 287 -27.57 -42.76 14.18
C ARG A 287 -29.06 -42.70 14.53
N ILE A 288 -29.88 -42.23 13.58
CA ILE A 288 -31.25 -42.71 13.39
C ILE A 288 -31.43 -43.22 11.94
N SER A 289 -32.20 -44.29 11.80
CA SER A 289 -32.55 -45.05 10.57
C SER A 289 -33.86 -44.55 9.94
N ALA A 290 -34.34 -44.94 8.75
CA ALA A 290 -33.79 -45.61 7.55
C ALA A 290 -34.85 -45.54 6.40
N GLY A 291 -34.51 -45.93 5.16
CA GLY A 291 -35.49 -46.09 4.07
C GLY A 291 -34.88 -46.48 2.71
N THR A 292 -35.48 -47.45 2.01
CA THR A 292 -35.05 -48.06 0.71
C THR A 292 -36.16 -49.02 0.22
N PRO A 293 -36.16 -49.63 -1.01
CA PRO A 293 -35.37 -49.40 -2.23
C PRO A 293 -36.20 -49.36 -3.57
N GLY A 294 -35.53 -49.27 -4.74
CA GLY A 294 -36.07 -49.52 -6.09
C GLY A 294 -36.17 -48.26 -6.99
N SER A 295 -35.88 -48.26 -8.30
CA SER A 295 -35.51 -49.34 -9.25
C SER A 295 -34.66 -48.80 -10.43
N GLU A 296 -34.09 -49.68 -11.27
CA GLU A 296 -33.16 -49.41 -12.40
C GLU A 296 -33.53 -50.27 -13.64
N PRO A 297 -32.92 -50.12 -14.84
CA PRO A 297 -32.64 -48.93 -15.68
C PRO A 297 -33.26 -49.13 -17.11
N PRO A 298 -32.81 -48.50 -18.24
CA PRO A 298 -31.55 -48.87 -18.90
C PRO A 298 -30.73 -47.76 -19.64
N ALA A 299 -29.40 -47.89 -19.51
CA ALA A 299 -28.25 -47.52 -20.38
C ALA A 299 -28.37 -46.63 -21.65
N ALA A 300 -27.34 -45.76 -21.82
CA ALA A 300 -26.84 -45.26 -23.13
C ALA A 300 -25.33 -44.88 -23.13
N ASN A 301 -24.46 -45.90 -23.21
CA ASN A 301 -23.04 -45.95 -23.63
C ASN A 301 -22.09 -44.71 -23.59
N GLN A 302 -21.13 -44.79 -22.68
CA GLN A 302 -19.66 -44.69 -22.90
C GLN A 302 -19.04 -46.01 -22.34
N PRO A 303 -17.75 -46.43 -22.55
CA PRO A 303 -16.53 -45.68 -22.91
C PRO A 303 -15.86 -46.28 -24.20
N ASP A 304 -14.57 -46.62 -24.42
CA ASP A 304 -13.35 -46.84 -23.60
C ASP A 304 -12.03 -46.59 -24.41
N PRO A 305 -10.87 -46.24 -23.78
CA PRO A 305 -9.66 -45.80 -24.49
C PRO A 305 -8.48 -46.80 -24.49
N ILE A 306 -7.59 -46.73 -25.50
CA ILE A 306 -6.32 -47.49 -25.52
C ILE A 306 -5.09 -46.63 -25.87
N LYS A 307 -4.27 -46.41 -24.83
CA LYS A 307 -2.79 -46.53 -24.73
C LYS A 307 -1.99 -46.51 -26.05
N THR A 308 -0.86 -45.82 -26.11
CA THR A 308 0.51 -46.36 -25.83
C THR A 308 1.54 -45.26 -26.17
N ALA A 309 2.71 -45.05 -25.54
CA ALA A 309 3.47 -45.78 -24.51
C ALA A 309 4.00 -44.84 -23.39
N MET A 310 4.90 -45.35 -22.53
CA MET A 310 5.88 -44.54 -21.79
C MET A 310 7.27 -44.60 -22.47
N ALA A 311 8.01 -43.50 -22.46
CA ALA A 311 9.44 -43.47 -22.71
C ALA A 311 10.13 -42.74 -21.54
N ALA A 312 11.00 -43.45 -20.82
CA ALA A 312 11.75 -42.87 -19.71
C ALA A 312 12.99 -42.11 -20.20
N GLY A 313 13.41 -41.08 -19.45
CA GLY A 313 14.75 -40.52 -19.58
C GLY A 313 14.90 -39.24 -20.39
N LYS A 314 14.53 -38.11 -19.76
CA LYS A 314 15.52 -37.08 -19.39
C LYS A 314 14.95 -36.21 -18.27
N ALA A 315 15.82 -35.78 -17.36
CA ALA A 315 15.44 -34.80 -16.35
C ALA A 315 14.97 -33.52 -17.06
N LYS A 316 13.90 -32.88 -16.55
CA LYS A 316 13.58 -31.51 -16.91
C LYS A 316 14.73 -30.65 -16.38
N ALA A 317 15.69 -30.32 -17.25
CA ALA A 317 16.78 -29.45 -16.90
C ALA A 317 16.21 -28.17 -16.28
N ALA A 318 16.76 -27.75 -15.14
CA ALA A 318 16.53 -26.40 -14.66
C ALA A 318 16.90 -25.44 -15.81
N ALA A 319 16.10 -24.38 -16.01
CA ALA A 319 16.53 -23.30 -16.87
C ALA A 319 17.92 -22.86 -16.37
N PRO A 320 18.94 -22.78 -17.24
CA PRO A 320 20.32 -22.63 -16.80
C PRO A 320 20.41 -21.39 -15.93
N GLU A 321 20.93 -21.55 -14.71
CA GLU A 321 20.99 -20.49 -13.72
C GLU A 321 21.86 -19.35 -14.26
N LEU A 322 21.19 -18.32 -14.76
CA LEU A 322 21.81 -17.23 -15.50
C LEU A 322 22.74 -16.47 -14.55
N LYS A 323 24.03 -16.66 -14.75
CA LYS A 323 25.07 -16.03 -13.93
C LYS A 323 25.08 -14.51 -14.18
N PRO A 324 25.28 -13.69 -13.14
CA PRO A 324 25.47 -12.26 -13.30
C PRO A 324 26.64 -11.94 -14.24
N GLU A 325 26.53 -10.89 -15.03
CA GLU A 325 27.58 -10.50 -15.97
C GLU A 325 28.83 -9.95 -15.26
N THR A 326 29.98 -10.17 -15.90
CA THR A 326 31.29 -9.82 -15.33
C THR A 326 31.98 -8.70 -16.11
N GLY A 327 31.27 -7.59 -16.32
CA GLY A 327 31.78 -6.41 -17.00
C GLY A 327 30.85 -5.21 -16.87
N LYS A 328 31.05 -4.17 -17.67
CA LYS A 328 30.09 -3.07 -17.80
C LYS A 328 28.78 -3.65 -18.37
N CYS A 329 27.67 -3.36 -17.72
CA CYS A 329 26.33 -3.72 -18.21
C CYS A 329 25.37 -2.54 -17.99
N ARG A 330 24.21 -2.59 -18.65
CA ARG A 330 23.14 -1.59 -18.51
C ARG A 330 21.78 -2.25 -18.58
N VAL A 331 20.88 -1.90 -17.68
CA VAL A 331 19.46 -2.29 -17.76
C VAL A 331 18.67 -1.18 -18.46
N TRP A 332 17.77 -1.57 -19.36
CA TRP A 332 16.91 -0.67 -20.13
C TRP A 332 15.45 -1.16 -20.04
N THR A 333 14.49 -0.27 -20.29
CA THR A 333 13.07 -0.62 -20.38
C THR A 333 12.48 -0.19 -21.73
N ALA A 334 11.63 -1.02 -22.30
CA ALA A 334 10.85 -0.77 -23.50
C ALA A 334 9.46 -1.40 -23.35
N SER A 335 8.46 -0.93 -24.09
CA SER A 335 7.07 -1.36 -23.86
C SER A 335 6.25 -1.37 -25.14
N TYR A 336 5.54 -2.47 -25.39
CA TYR A 336 4.38 -2.50 -26.28
C TYR A 336 3.04 -2.28 -25.54
N GLY A 337 3.08 -1.99 -24.22
CA GLY A 337 1.88 -1.77 -23.38
C GLY A 337 1.23 -3.04 -22.83
N GLY A 338 1.93 -4.18 -22.85
CA GLY A 338 1.44 -5.45 -22.33
C GLY A 338 1.68 -5.67 -20.83
N SER A 339 1.11 -6.74 -20.28
CA SER A 339 1.18 -7.08 -18.85
C SER A 339 2.26 -8.10 -18.48
N LYS A 340 2.83 -8.81 -19.46
CA LYS A 340 4.00 -9.69 -19.29
C LYS A 340 5.27 -8.94 -19.73
N ALA A 341 6.44 -9.49 -19.44
CA ALA A 341 7.69 -8.94 -19.95
C ALA A 341 8.71 -10.02 -20.37
N ILE A 342 9.61 -9.64 -21.27
CA ILE A 342 10.77 -10.44 -21.68
C ILE A 342 12.04 -9.65 -21.38
N ILE A 343 13.07 -10.31 -20.84
CA ILE A 343 14.43 -9.73 -20.82
C ILE A 343 15.14 -10.13 -22.12
N ILE A 344 15.62 -9.14 -22.86
CA ILE A 344 16.44 -9.27 -24.06
C ILE A 344 17.86 -8.87 -23.71
N LYS A 345 18.82 -9.78 -23.89
CA LYS A 345 20.26 -9.50 -23.72
C LYS A 345 20.87 -9.19 -25.08
N ALA A 346 21.61 -8.09 -25.19
CA ALA A 346 22.32 -7.70 -26.41
C ALA A 346 23.70 -7.13 -26.09
N LYS A 347 24.65 -7.26 -27.03
CA LYS A 347 25.95 -6.60 -26.94
C LYS A 347 25.82 -5.15 -27.44
N GLY A 348 26.11 -4.18 -26.59
CA GLY A 348 26.53 -2.84 -27.03
C GLY A 348 28.04 -2.82 -27.28
N ASP A 349 28.56 -1.66 -27.69
CA ASP A 349 29.96 -1.51 -28.10
C ASP A 349 30.96 -1.84 -26.98
N ASP A 350 30.63 -1.41 -25.76
CA ASP A 350 31.50 -1.46 -24.58
C ASP A 350 30.78 -2.03 -23.32
N SER A 351 29.54 -2.52 -23.47
CA SER A 351 28.71 -3.03 -22.37
C SER A 351 27.61 -4.01 -22.80
N THR A 352 27.24 -4.97 -21.94
CA THR A 352 26.08 -5.84 -22.14
C THR A 352 24.79 -5.10 -21.77
N ASN A 353 23.86 -4.95 -22.72
CA ASN A 353 22.55 -4.34 -22.53
C ASN A 353 21.51 -5.42 -22.19
N TYR A 354 20.74 -5.19 -21.13
CA TYR A 354 19.58 -6.00 -20.74
C TYR A 354 18.31 -5.17 -20.85
N THR A 355 17.54 -5.34 -21.93
CA THR A 355 16.26 -4.65 -22.10
C THR A 355 15.12 -5.48 -21.55
N VAL A 356 14.40 -4.94 -20.55
CA VAL A 356 13.08 -5.41 -20.15
C VAL A 356 12.06 -4.87 -21.16
N LEU A 357 11.41 -5.75 -21.91
CA LEU A 357 10.40 -5.42 -22.90
C LEU A 357 9.02 -5.87 -22.41
N ASP A 358 8.11 -4.93 -22.15
CA ASP A 358 6.71 -5.26 -21.86
C ASP A 358 6.01 -5.76 -23.14
N VAL A 359 5.35 -6.92 -23.03
CA VAL A 359 4.73 -7.64 -24.16
C VAL A 359 3.34 -8.14 -23.80
N HIS A 360 2.46 -8.22 -24.79
CA HIS A 360 1.12 -8.77 -24.59
C HIS A 360 1.18 -10.29 -24.40
N ALA A 361 0.34 -10.81 -23.50
CA ALA A 361 0.14 -12.26 -23.36
C ALA A 361 -0.32 -12.88 -24.68
N GLY A 362 0.31 -13.99 -25.07
CA GLY A 362 0.11 -14.66 -26.36
C GLY A 362 0.78 -14.00 -27.58
N LYS A 363 1.58 -12.94 -27.39
CA LYS A 363 2.38 -12.29 -28.45
C LYS A 363 3.86 -12.15 -28.10
N GLU A 364 4.30 -12.70 -26.98
CA GLU A 364 5.57 -12.42 -26.30
C GLU A 364 6.76 -12.60 -27.25
N LYS A 365 6.88 -13.79 -27.86
CA LYS A 365 7.90 -14.07 -28.87
C LYS A 365 7.83 -13.12 -30.07
N ARG A 366 6.63 -12.83 -30.61
CA ARG A 366 6.47 -11.97 -31.80
C ARG A 366 6.89 -10.53 -31.52
N GLU A 367 6.58 -10.02 -30.34
CA GLU A 367 6.91 -8.65 -29.93
C GLU A 367 8.40 -8.53 -29.56
N ALA A 368 8.99 -9.56 -28.93
CA ALA A 368 10.44 -9.64 -28.71
C ALA A 368 11.26 -9.79 -30.02
N ASP A 369 10.88 -10.69 -30.93
CA ASP A 369 11.54 -10.86 -32.23
C ASP A 369 11.53 -9.55 -33.04
N ALA A 370 10.41 -8.81 -33.02
CA ALA A 370 10.29 -7.52 -33.67
C ALA A 370 11.18 -6.43 -33.04
N TYR A 371 11.27 -6.39 -31.71
CA TYR A 371 12.15 -5.47 -31.00
C TYR A 371 13.64 -5.79 -31.25
N ILE A 372 14.02 -7.07 -31.25
CA ILE A 372 15.38 -7.54 -31.56
C ILE A 372 15.80 -7.10 -32.97
N ALA A 373 14.93 -7.29 -33.96
CA ALA A 373 15.21 -6.90 -35.35
C ALA A 373 15.41 -5.37 -35.52
N ALA A 374 14.67 -4.56 -34.77
CA ALA A 374 14.68 -3.09 -34.90
C ALA A 374 15.76 -2.41 -34.03
N TYR A 375 15.89 -2.80 -32.76
CA TYR A 375 16.62 -2.03 -31.73
C TYR A 375 17.75 -2.80 -31.04
N ALA A 376 17.69 -4.13 -31.00
CA ALA A 376 18.66 -4.98 -30.30
C ALA A 376 19.24 -6.05 -31.24
N LYS A 377 19.88 -5.62 -32.33
CA LYS A 377 20.41 -6.51 -33.38
C LYS A 377 21.41 -7.53 -32.82
N GLY A 378 21.14 -8.81 -33.05
CA GLY A 378 21.93 -9.91 -32.49
C GLY A 378 21.70 -10.17 -31.00
N GLY A 379 20.66 -9.56 -30.41
CA GLY A 379 20.21 -9.87 -29.05
C GLY A 379 19.40 -11.17 -28.96
N GLU A 380 19.35 -11.72 -27.76
CA GLU A 380 18.71 -12.99 -27.41
C GLU A 380 17.72 -12.82 -26.24
N THR A 381 16.61 -13.55 -26.25
CA THR A 381 15.65 -13.55 -25.13
C THR A 381 16.16 -14.45 -24.00
N VAL A 382 16.49 -13.87 -22.84
CA VAL A 382 17.05 -14.62 -21.69
C VAL A 382 16.02 -14.99 -20.62
N GLY A 383 14.79 -14.48 -20.69
CA GLY A 383 13.70 -14.96 -19.85
C GLY A 383 12.35 -14.31 -20.14
N GLU A 384 11.26 -15.03 -19.87
CA GLU A 384 9.90 -14.50 -19.83
C GLU A 384 9.40 -14.38 -18.39
N PHE A 385 8.64 -13.33 -18.11
CA PHE A 385 8.17 -12.97 -16.77
C PHE A 385 6.69 -12.58 -16.80
N GLN A 386 5.99 -12.85 -15.70
CA GLN A 386 4.56 -12.56 -15.57
C GLN A 386 4.25 -11.08 -15.28
N SER A 387 5.27 -10.26 -15.02
CA SER A 387 5.14 -8.81 -14.89
C SER A 387 6.45 -8.08 -15.28
N PRO A 388 6.37 -6.83 -15.75
CA PRO A 388 7.54 -5.97 -15.97
C PRO A 388 8.44 -5.82 -14.74
N THR A 389 7.88 -5.70 -13.54
CA THR A 389 8.66 -5.55 -12.31
C THR A 389 9.52 -6.78 -12.05
N ALA A 390 8.97 -7.99 -12.18
CA ALA A 390 9.74 -9.23 -11.99
C ALA A 390 10.84 -9.43 -13.04
N ALA A 391 10.62 -8.98 -14.28
CA ALA A 391 11.68 -8.94 -15.30
C ALA A 391 12.76 -7.90 -14.96
N LEU A 392 12.35 -6.74 -14.42
CA LEU A 392 13.26 -5.66 -14.05
C LEU A 392 14.15 -6.03 -12.86
N ASP A 393 13.58 -6.56 -11.78
CA ASP A 393 14.34 -7.06 -10.64
C ASP A 393 15.34 -8.15 -11.07
N LYS A 394 14.91 -9.09 -11.93
CA LYS A 394 15.82 -10.11 -12.48
C LYS A 394 16.87 -9.54 -13.43
N ALA A 395 16.59 -8.47 -14.18
CA ALA A 395 17.59 -7.81 -15.02
C ALA A 395 18.71 -7.17 -14.18
N PHE A 396 18.40 -6.66 -12.97
CA PHE A 396 19.42 -6.17 -12.03
C PHE A 396 20.19 -7.30 -11.33
N GLU A 397 19.59 -8.45 -11.04
CA GLU A 397 20.38 -9.63 -10.62
C GLU A 397 21.38 -10.08 -11.71
N LEU A 398 21.04 -9.91 -12.99
CA LEU A 398 21.94 -10.21 -14.12
C LEU A 398 22.96 -9.11 -14.40
N CYS A 399 22.70 -7.89 -13.94
CA CYS A 399 23.54 -6.71 -14.09
C CYS A 399 23.74 -6.01 -12.73
N PRO A 400 24.53 -6.60 -11.82
CA PRO A 400 24.89 -5.96 -10.55
C PRO A 400 25.95 -4.89 -10.77
N ASP A 401 25.81 -3.76 -10.07
CA ASP A 401 26.74 -2.62 -10.14
C ASP A 401 28.17 -2.99 -9.68
N LYS A 402 29.16 -2.27 -10.22
CA LYS A 402 30.60 -2.43 -9.96
C LYS A 402 31.36 -1.11 -9.99
#